data_AF-A0A2U1KF35-F1
#
_entry.id   AF-A0A2U1KF35-F1
#
_cell.length_a   1.000
_cell.length_b   1.000
_cell.length_c   1.000
_cell.angle_alpha   90.00
_cell.angle_beta   90.00
_cell.angle_gamma   90.00
#
_symmetry.space_group_name_H-M   'P 1'
#
loop_
_entity.id
_entity.type
_entity.pdbx_description
1 polymer ?
#
loop_
_entity_poly.entity_id
_entity_poly.type
_entity_poly.pdbx_seq_one_letter_code
_entity_poly.pdbx_strand_id
1 'polypeptide(L)'
;MYNVITTAMMSAIYEENKDEDGGGQVIPTARRVIYAAQLTVKPRLLEPVYMVEIQAPEQALGGIYSVLNQRRGHVFEEMQRPGNPLCNIKAYLPVVESFGFSGALRASTSGQAFPQSVFDHWDMISLDPLEVGSQANSLVLNIRNRKGLEEQITPLL
;
A
#
# COMPACT_ATOMS: atom_id res chain seq x y z
N MET A 1 11.99 3.77 -6.92
CA MET A 1 12.60 4.43 -5.75
C MET A 1 11.48 5.19 -5.05
N TYR A 2 10.83 4.59 -4.06
CA TYR A 2 9.81 5.28 -3.29
C TYR A 2 10.51 6.26 -2.37
N ASN A 3 10.21 7.56 -2.52
CA ASN A 3 10.76 8.60 -1.65
C ASN A 3 10.30 8.34 -0.22
N VAL A 4 11.19 7.77 0.59
CA VAL A 4 11.04 7.77 2.05
C VAL A 4 11.06 9.23 2.49
N ILE A 5 10.10 9.64 3.31
CA ILE A 5 10.10 11.01 3.86
C ILE A 5 11.31 11.13 4.80
N THR A 6 12.38 11.74 4.34
CA THR A 6 13.53 12.12 5.16
C THR A 6 13.23 13.44 5.84
N THR A 7 13.16 13.46 7.17
CA THR A 7 13.05 14.71 7.94
C THR A 7 14.45 15.13 8.38
N ALA A 8 14.87 16.33 8.01
CA ALA A 8 16.13 16.92 8.45
C ALA A 8 15.86 18.03 9.48
N MET A 9 16.56 17.99 10.62
CA MET A 9 16.53 19.08 11.60
C MET A 9 17.38 20.24 11.07
N MET A 10 16.77 21.40 10.83
CA MET A 10 17.49 22.60 10.35
C MET A 10 18.12 23.40 11.50
N SER A 11 17.40 23.56 12.60
CA SER A 11 17.84 24.32 13.78
C SER A 11 17.06 23.90 15.02
N ALA A 12 17.73 23.89 16.17
CA ALA A 12 17.11 23.80 17.48
C ALA A 12 17.68 24.91 18.36
N ILE A 13 16.80 25.69 18.99
CA ILE A 13 17.16 26.78 19.90
C ILE A 13 16.81 26.29 21.30
N TYR A 14 17.79 26.34 22.21
CA TYR A 14 17.65 25.95 23.61
C TYR A 14 17.95 27.17 24.50
N GLU A 15 17.26 27.30 25.62
CA GLU A 15 17.64 28.26 26.66
C GLU A 15 18.71 27.64 27.57
N GLU A 16 19.57 28.47 28.17
CA GLU A 16 20.78 27.98 28.88
C GLU A 16 20.47 27.26 30.22
N ASN A 17 19.19 27.20 30.63
CA ASN A 17 18.73 26.56 31.85
C ASN A 17 18.62 25.04 31.68
N LYS A 18 19.76 24.38 31.86
CA LYS A 18 19.98 22.94 31.69
C LYS A 18 19.06 22.01 32.48
N ASP A 19 18.38 22.51 33.51
CA ASP A 19 17.43 21.75 34.34
C ASP A 19 16.00 21.70 33.75
N GLU A 20 15.66 22.56 32.78
CA GLU A 20 14.32 22.64 32.17
C GLU A 20 14.23 21.91 30.81
N ASP A 21 15.37 21.70 30.13
CA ASP A 21 15.49 21.02 28.82
C ASP A 21 15.47 19.49 28.88
N GLY A 22 14.66 18.93 29.78
CA GLY A 22 14.49 17.49 29.92
C GLY A 22 13.75 16.86 28.73
N GLY A 23 13.81 15.52 28.62
CA GLY A 23 13.06 14.77 27.60
C GLY A 23 11.55 15.05 27.60
N GLY A 24 11.00 15.54 28.71
CA GLY A 24 9.61 15.99 28.84
C GLY A 24 9.23 17.19 27.96
N GLN A 25 10.18 18.05 27.60
CA GLN A 25 9.96 19.18 26.67
C GLN A 25 10.39 18.85 25.24
N VAL A 26 11.49 18.09 25.09
CA VAL A 26 12.06 17.76 23.77
C VAL A 26 11.16 16.81 22.98
N ILE A 27 10.70 15.72 23.59
CA ILE A 27 9.89 14.69 22.90
C ILE A 27 8.58 15.24 22.32
N PRO A 28 7.72 15.96 23.08
CA PRO A 28 6.47 16.47 22.52
C PRO A 28 6.69 17.54 21.45
N THR A 29 7.73 18.38 21.60
CA THR A 29 8.09 19.41 20.61
C THR A 29 8.59 18.78 19.32
N ALA A 30 9.55 17.83 19.41
CA ALA A 30 10.05 17.10 18.26
C ALA A 30 8.93 16.34 17.53
N ARG A 31 8.04 15.66 18.28
CA ARG A 31 6.88 14.95 17.70
C ARG A 31 5.97 15.91 16.92
N ARG A 32 5.66 17.09 17.48
CA ARG A 32 4.84 18.10 16.79
C ARG A 32 5.50 18.59 15.51
N VAL A 33 6.81 18.90 15.54
CA VAL A 33 7.56 19.35 14.37
C VAL A 33 7.60 18.28 13.28
N ILE A 34 7.80 17.01 13.64
CA ILE A 34 7.79 15.88 12.68
C ILE A 34 6.42 15.76 11.99
N TYR A 35 5.31 15.79 12.75
CA TYR A 35 3.98 15.76 12.16
C TYR A 35 3.72 16.95 11.25
N ALA A 36 4.19 18.14 11.66
CA ALA A 36 4.02 19.34 10.87
C ALA A 36 4.77 19.26 9.53
N ALA A 37 6.02 18.81 9.56
CA ALA A 37 6.83 18.58 8.38
C ALA A 37 6.20 17.53 7.45
N GLN A 38 5.70 16.42 8.00
CA GLN A 38 5.05 15.36 7.22
C GLN A 38 3.80 15.84 6.50
N LEU A 39 2.89 16.56 7.17
CA LEU A 39 1.66 17.05 6.55
C LEU A 39 1.94 18.12 5.48
N THR A 40 3.01 18.91 5.64
CA THR A 40 3.43 19.91 4.65
C THR A 40 3.82 19.27 3.31
N VAL A 41 4.41 18.07 3.33
CA VAL A 41 4.82 17.35 2.11
C VAL A 41 3.73 16.45 1.52
N LYS A 42 2.49 16.50 2.02
CA LYS A 42 1.33 15.74 1.54
C LYS A 42 1.63 14.23 1.43
N PRO A 43 1.72 13.52 2.57
CA PRO A 43 2.17 12.14 2.59
C PRO A 43 1.16 11.23 1.87
N ARG A 44 1.66 10.19 1.22
CA ARG A 44 0.85 9.17 0.54
C ARG A 44 0.80 7.89 1.36
N LEU A 45 -0.27 7.12 1.19
CA LEU A 45 -0.38 5.79 1.77
C LEU A 45 0.39 4.79 0.89
N LEU A 46 0.96 3.77 1.53
CA LEU A 46 1.52 2.62 0.86
C LEU A 46 0.59 1.42 1.06
N GLU A 47 0.35 0.64 0.00
CA GLU A 47 -0.32 -0.65 0.08
C GLU A 47 0.68 -1.79 -0.18
N PRO A 48 0.56 -2.93 0.50
CA PRO A 48 1.39 -4.08 0.21
C PRO A 48 0.90 -4.76 -1.07
N VAL A 49 1.85 -5.28 -1.86
CA VAL A 49 1.60 -5.94 -3.14
C VAL A 49 2.18 -7.34 -3.12
N TYR A 50 1.41 -8.30 -3.61
CA TYR A 50 1.88 -9.65 -3.89
C TYR A 50 2.40 -9.77 -5.31
N MET A 51 3.48 -10.51 -5.48
CA MET A 51 3.77 -11.17 -6.76
C MET A 51 3.01 -12.49 -6.77
N VAL A 52 2.15 -12.65 -7.78
CA VAL A 52 1.32 -13.84 -7.98
C VAL A 52 1.85 -14.59 -9.20
N GLU A 53 2.17 -15.86 -9.02
CA GLU A 53 2.45 -16.79 -10.11
C GLU A 53 1.24 -17.69 -10.34
N ILE A 54 0.79 -17.80 -11.60
CA ILE A 54 -0.37 -18.59 -12.00
C ILE A 54 0.06 -19.52 -13.12
N GLN A 55 -0.25 -20.81 -12.99
CA GLN A 55 -0.03 -21.80 -14.03
C GLN A 55 -1.39 -22.31 -14.52
N ALA A 56 -1.61 -22.26 -15.84
CA ALA A 56 -2.83 -22.75 -16.45
C ALA A 56 -2.65 -23.06 -17.95
N PRO A 57 -3.53 -23.88 -18.56
CA PRO A 57 -3.60 -24.04 -20.00
C PRO A 57 -3.94 -22.72 -20.72
N GLU A 58 -3.53 -22.59 -21.97
CA GLU A 58 -3.75 -21.38 -22.80
C GLU A 58 -5.24 -20.98 -22.89
N GLN A 59 -6.14 -21.97 -22.91
CA GLN A 59 -7.60 -21.77 -22.95
C GLN A 59 -8.14 -21.03 -21.73
N ALA A 60 -7.45 -21.07 -20.59
CA ALA A 60 -7.84 -20.42 -19.34
C ALA A 60 -7.31 -18.99 -19.21
N LEU A 61 -6.40 -18.54 -20.09
CA LEU A 61 -5.75 -17.23 -19.99
C LEU A 61 -6.75 -16.07 -19.98
N GLY A 62 -7.78 -16.13 -20.82
CA GLY A 62 -8.82 -15.09 -20.86
C GLY A 62 -9.52 -14.90 -19.50
N GLY A 63 -9.78 -15.99 -18.78
CA GLY A 63 -10.34 -15.95 -17.43
C GLY A 63 -9.37 -15.34 -16.42
N ILE A 64 -8.08 -15.66 -16.53
CA ILE A 64 -7.03 -15.11 -15.64
C ILE A 64 -6.92 -13.59 -15.84
N TYR A 65 -6.80 -13.13 -17.08
CA TYR A 65 -6.72 -11.71 -17.41
C TYR A 65 -7.95 -10.94 -16.93
N SER A 66 -9.15 -11.51 -17.10
CA SER A 66 -10.38 -10.90 -16.62
C SER A 66 -10.37 -10.69 -15.10
N VAL A 67 -9.99 -11.71 -14.33
CA VAL A 67 -9.98 -11.63 -12.86
C VAL A 67 -8.89 -10.68 -12.35
N LEU A 68 -7.70 -10.69 -12.94
CA LEU A 68 -6.62 -9.77 -12.58
C LEU A 68 -7.02 -8.32 -12.86
N ASN A 69 -7.57 -8.02 -14.02
CA ASN A 69 -7.99 -6.66 -14.37
C ASN A 69 -9.07 -6.11 -13.44
N GLN A 70 -10.04 -6.93 -13.03
CA GLN A 70 -11.08 -6.53 -12.06
C GLN A 70 -10.51 -6.20 -10.67
N ARG A 71 -9.31 -6.66 -10.36
CA ARG A 71 -8.66 -6.59 -9.04
C ARG A 71 -7.40 -5.75 -9.05
N ARG A 72 -7.29 -4.81 -9.99
CA ARG A 72 -6.11 -3.93 -10.16
C ARG A 72 -4.79 -4.70 -10.32
N GLY A 73 -4.86 -5.94 -10.82
CA GLY A 73 -3.69 -6.77 -11.08
C GLY A 73 -2.94 -6.33 -12.33
N HIS A 74 -1.62 -6.42 -12.31
CA HIS A 74 -0.75 -6.05 -13.43
C HIS A 74 0.13 -7.22 -13.84
N VAL A 75 -0.12 -7.80 -15.01
CA VAL A 75 0.73 -8.86 -15.59
C VAL A 75 1.99 -8.23 -16.17
N PHE A 76 3.15 -8.73 -15.77
CA PHE A 76 4.45 -8.25 -16.26
C PHE A 76 5.29 -9.36 -16.92
N GLU A 77 4.93 -10.63 -16.72
CA GLU A 77 5.60 -11.77 -17.34
C GLU A 77 4.56 -12.82 -17.75
N GLU A 78 4.65 -13.28 -19.00
CA GLU A 78 3.95 -14.45 -19.50
C GLU A 78 4.98 -15.33 -20.21
N MET A 79 5.07 -16.60 -19.79
CA MET A 79 6.02 -17.56 -20.33
C MET A 79 5.32 -18.87 -20.68
N GLN A 80 5.36 -19.23 -21.96
CA GLN A 80 4.95 -20.55 -22.45
C GLN A 80 6.20 -21.35 -22.82
N ARG A 81 6.40 -22.50 -22.17
CA ARG A 81 7.56 -23.36 -22.46
C ARG A 81 7.23 -24.30 -23.63
N PRO A 82 8.06 -24.38 -24.69
CA PRO A 82 7.84 -25.32 -25.78
C PRO A 82 7.69 -26.76 -25.26
N GLY A 83 6.63 -27.45 -25.68
CA GLY A 83 6.32 -28.81 -25.24
C GLY A 83 5.62 -28.92 -23.88
N ASN A 84 5.40 -27.81 -23.17
CA ASN A 84 4.56 -27.77 -21.97
C ASN A 84 3.18 -27.19 -22.34
N PRO A 85 2.07 -27.89 -22.07
CA PRO A 85 0.73 -27.37 -22.32
C PRO A 85 0.31 -26.22 -21.38
N LEU A 86 1.11 -25.91 -20.35
CA LEU A 86 0.84 -24.85 -19.38
C LEU A 86 1.63 -23.57 -19.69
N CYS A 87 0.95 -22.44 -19.52
CA CYS A 87 1.53 -21.11 -19.48
C CYS A 87 1.72 -20.67 -18.02
N ASN A 88 2.85 -20.03 -17.74
CA ASN A 88 3.13 -19.38 -16.46
C ASN A 88 2.93 -17.87 -16.61
N ILE A 89 2.09 -17.28 -15.77
CA ILE A 89 1.85 -15.84 -15.70
C ILE A 89 2.37 -15.35 -14.36
N LYS A 90 3.12 -14.24 -14.35
CA LYS A 90 3.40 -13.47 -13.15
C LYS A 90 2.74 -12.10 -13.21
N ALA A 91 2.10 -11.75 -12.11
CA ALA A 91 1.41 -10.48 -11.97
C ALA A 91 1.63 -9.87 -10.59
N TYR A 92 1.56 -8.55 -10.50
CA TYR A 92 1.39 -7.85 -9.24
C TYR A 92 -0.10 -7.79 -8.88
N LEU A 93 -0.43 -8.01 -7.61
CA LEU A 93 -1.78 -7.94 -7.07
C LEU A 93 -1.77 -7.23 -5.71
N PRO A 94 -2.49 -6.11 -5.55
CA PRO A 94 -2.63 -5.48 -4.23
C PRO A 94 -3.25 -6.46 -3.22
N VAL A 95 -2.68 -6.52 -2.00
CA VAL A 95 -3.12 -7.49 -0.98
C VAL A 95 -4.59 -7.30 -0.60
N VAL A 96 -5.09 -6.06 -0.60
CA VAL A 96 -6.52 -5.79 -0.33
C VAL A 96 -7.44 -6.42 -1.38
N GLU A 97 -6.96 -6.61 -2.61
CA GLU A 97 -7.71 -7.22 -3.71
C GLU A 97 -7.51 -8.73 -3.78
N SER A 98 -6.62 -9.32 -2.97
CA SER A 98 -6.37 -10.76 -2.96
C SER A 98 -7.46 -11.55 -2.25
N PHE A 99 -8.29 -10.91 -1.44
CA PHE A 99 -9.40 -11.56 -0.74
C PHE A 99 -10.42 -12.11 -1.75
N GLY A 100 -10.64 -13.43 -1.71
CA GLY A 100 -11.50 -14.13 -2.67
C GLY A 100 -10.91 -14.30 -4.07
N PHE A 101 -9.67 -13.89 -4.31
CA PHE A 101 -9.00 -13.99 -5.61
C PHE A 101 -8.93 -15.44 -6.11
N SER A 102 -8.45 -16.37 -5.28
CA SER A 102 -8.33 -17.78 -5.67
C SER A 102 -9.67 -18.41 -6.06
N GLY A 103 -10.76 -18.02 -5.39
CA GLY A 103 -12.11 -18.48 -5.72
C GLY A 103 -12.61 -17.93 -7.06
N ALA A 104 -12.43 -16.62 -7.29
CA ALA A 104 -12.78 -15.97 -8.54
C ALA A 104 -11.97 -16.51 -9.73
N LEU A 105 -10.68 -16.76 -9.52
CA LEU A 105 -9.78 -17.36 -10.50
C LEU A 105 -10.23 -18.77 -10.87
N ARG A 106 -10.53 -19.61 -9.86
CA ARG A 106 -11.03 -20.96 -10.06
C ARG A 106 -12.34 -20.96 -10.86
N ALA A 107 -13.29 -20.09 -10.51
CA ALA A 107 -14.57 -19.98 -11.22
C ALA A 107 -14.39 -19.56 -12.68
N SER A 108 -13.54 -18.56 -12.95
CA SER A 108 -13.32 -18.02 -14.30
C SER A 108 -12.48 -18.92 -15.20
N THR A 109 -11.81 -19.92 -14.64
CA THR A 109 -10.93 -20.86 -15.37
C THR A 109 -11.44 -22.30 -15.34
N SER A 110 -12.69 -22.53 -14.92
CA SER A 110 -13.26 -23.87 -14.73
C SER A 110 -12.39 -24.79 -13.84
N GLY A 111 -11.67 -24.20 -12.88
CA GLY A 111 -10.78 -24.89 -11.95
C GLY A 111 -9.39 -25.23 -12.45
N GLN A 112 -8.99 -24.70 -13.61
CA GLN A 112 -7.71 -25.05 -14.25
C GLN A 112 -6.53 -24.16 -13.82
N ALA A 113 -6.77 -23.06 -13.11
CA ALA A 113 -5.72 -22.16 -12.64
C ALA A 113 -5.63 -22.13 -11.11
N PHE A 114 -4.39 -22.22 -10.60
CA PHE A 114 -4.08 -22.10 -9.18
C PHE A 114 -3.04 -21.01 -8.97
N PRO A 115 -3.30 -20.01 -8.10
CA PRO A 115 -2.34 -18.96 -7.83
C PRO A 115 -1.40 -19.35 -6.69
N GLN A 116 -0.14 -18.95 -6.79
CA GLN A 116 0.81 -18.86 -5.69
C GLN A 116 1.13 -17.38 -5.48
N SER A 117 1.09 -16.91 -4.24
CA SER A 117 1.31 -15.49 -3.93
C SER A 117 2.39 -15.34 -2.88
N VAL A 118 3.33 -14.45 -3.14
CA VAL A 118 4.40 -14.07 -2.20
C VAL A 118 4.41 -12.55 -2.05
N PHE A 119 4.71 -12.06 -0.84
CA PHE A 119 4.96 -10.64 -0.65
C PHE A 119 6.15 -10.20 -1.50
N ASP A 120 5.98 -9.10 -2.23
CA ASP A 120 7.01 -8.58 -3.11
C ASP A 120 7.49 -7.20 -2.64
N HIS A 121 6.59 -6.21 -2.60
CA HIS A 121 6.92 -4.84 -2.21
C HIS A 121 5.73 -4.06 -1.66
N TRP A 122 6.01 -2.81 -1.27
CA TRP A 122 5.00 -1.79 -0.97
C TRP A 122 4.90 -0.84 -2.15
N ASP A 123 3.69 -0.60 -2.62
CA ASP A 123 3.39 0.34 -3.70
C ASP A 123 2.61 1.54 -3.15
N MET A 124 2.71 2.68 -3.84
CA MET A 124 2.06 3.92 -3.46
C MET A 124 0.61 3.95 -3.94
N ILE A 125 -0.31 4.20 -3.02
CA ILE A 125 -1.70 4.49 -3.38
C ILE A 125 -1.74 5.84 -4.09
N SER A 126 -2.29 5.87 -5.31
CA SER A 126 -2.37 7.06 -6.15
C SER A 126 -3.28 8.16 -5.58
N LEU A 127 -4.29 7.77 -4.80
CA LEU A 127 -5.29 8.66 -4.22
C LEU A 127 -4.76 9.41 -2.98
N ASP A 128 -5.20 10.67 -2.83
CA ASP A 128 -4.78 11.53 -1.72
C ASP A 128 -5.52 11.24 -0.41
N PRO A 129 -4.84 10.83 0.67
CA PRO A 129 -5.50 10.63 1.96
C PRO A 129 -5.97 11.94 2.62
N LEU A 130 -5.44 13.10 2.22
CA LEU A 130 -5.83 14.41 2.76
C LEU A 130 -6.99 15.05 1.98
N GLU A 131 -7.32 14.55 0.80
CA GLU A 131 -8.47 15.02 0.02
C GLU A 131 -9.77 14.44 0.57
N VAL A 132 -10.64 15.32 1.08
CA VAL A 132 -11.92 14.92 1.68
C VAL A 132 -12.78 14.21 0.64
N GLY A 133 -13.26 13.01 0.99
CA GLY A 133 -14.12 12.20 0.11
C GLY A 133 -13.37 11.25 -0.81
N SER A 134 -12.03 11.27 -0.83
CA SER A 134 -11.27 10.25 -1.55
C SER A 134 -11.40 8.87 -0.86
N GLN A 135 -11.19 7.79 -1.62
CA GLN A 135 -11.18 6.43 -1.06
C GLN A 135 -10.05 6.26 -0.03
N ALA A 136 -8.88 6.87 -0.29
CA ALA A 136 -7.76 6.87 0.64
C ALA A 136 -8.09 7.63 1.94
N ASN A 137 -8.80 8.75 1.85
CA ASN A 137 -9.25 9.52 3.01
C ASN A 137 -10.24 8.71 3.86
N SER A 138 -11.22 8.08 3.21
CA SER A 138 -12.18 7.19 3.89
C SER A 138 -11.48 6.04 4.62
N LEU A 139 -10.44 5.45 4.01
CA LEU A 139 -9.63 4.41 4.65
C LEU A 139 -8.91 4.94 5.91
N VAL A 140 -8.30 6.12 5.84
CA VAL A 140 -7.66 6.76 7.00
C VAL A 140 -8.67 7.01 8.12
N LEU A 141 -9.85 7.56 7.80
CA LEU A 141 -10.90 7.85 8.79
C LEU A 141 -11.38 6.57 9.50
N ASN A 142 -11.62 5.49 8.75
CA ASN A 142 -12.01 4.20 9.32
C ASN A 142 -10.93 3.63 10.26
N ILE A 143 -9.66 3.75 9.89
CA ILE A 143 -8.54 3.31 10.73
C ILE A 143 -8.46 4.15 12.01
N ARG A 144 -8.63 5.47 11.91
CA ARG A 144 -8.62 6.40 13.05
C ARG A 144 -9.74 6.11 14.03
N ASN A 145 -10.97 5.95 13.53
CA ASN A 145 -12.14 5.60 14.34
C ASN A 145 -11.92 4.27 15.08
N ARG A 146 -11.46 3.23 14.38
CA ARG A 146 -11.10 1.94 15.00
C ARG A 146 -10.02 2.06 16.08
N LYS A 147 -9.14 3.07 16.00
CA LYS A 147 -8.09 3.35 16.97
C LYS A 147 -8.52 4.33 18.08
N GLY A 148 -9.77 4.80 18.07
CA GLY A 148 -10.27 5.78 19.04
C GLY A 148 -9.65 7.17 18.87
N LEU A 149 -9.19 7.51 17.66
CA LEU A 149 -8.64 8.82 17.33
C LEU A 149 -9.72 9.71 16.72
N GLU A 150 -9.61 11.03 16.93
CA GLU A 150 -10.52 12.02 16.34
C GLU A 150 -10.55 11.92 14.81
N GLU A 151 -11.70 12.13 14.19
CA GLU A 151 -11.84 12.03 12.73
C GLU A 151 -11.09 13.14 12.00
N GLN A 152 -10.98 14.32 12.62
CA GLN A 152 -10.22 15.43 12.06
C GLN A 152 -8.71 15.18 12.17
N ILE A 153 -8.00 15.37 11.06
CA ILE A 153 -6.54 15.50 11.09
C ILE A 153 -6.26 16.88 11.69
N THR A 154 -5.55 16.92 12.81
CA THR A 154 -5.20 18.19 13.47
C THR A 154 -4.48 19.09 12.46
N PRO A 155 -5.01 20.31 12.19
CA PRO A 155 -4.40 21.23 11.26
C PRO A 155 -3.02 21.67 11.78
N LEU A 156 -2.23 22.26 10.87
CA LEU A 156 -0.85 22.67 11.12
C LEU A 156 -0.70 23.87 12.09
N LEU A 157 -1.80 24.43 12.59
CA LEU A 157 -1.87 25.55 13.52
C LEU A 157 -3.06 25.40 14.46
#